data_AF-A0A7S2I7F9-F1
#
_entry.id   AF-A0A7S2I7F9-F1
#
_cell.length_a   1.000
_cell.length_b   1.000
_cell.length_c   1.000
_cell.angle_alpha   90.00
_cell.angle_beta   90.00
_cell.angle_gamma   90.00
#
_symmetry.space_group_name_H-M   'P 1'
#
loop_
_entity.id
_entity.type
_entity.pdbx_description
1 polymer ?
#
loop_
_entity_poly.entity_id
_entity_poly.type
_entity_poly.pdbx_seq_one_letter_code
_entity_poly.pdbx_strand_id
1 'polypeptide(L)'
;VVALGRWAAELPRPGEGRDAWDAFVRGCMTLPKAVLAAGAGAALLLPAFLHWCHPRVHGPRGGPPLAQFIAAGVCTLICLVASGSTAIRVRGESFGTAEVQLQRAFKDVMLASQLAQGLNVSGGSVVRELTRLKTGCPPSVQKQLGTSVEEIIHNVNGYMSEVQRMHGTLDRLPHQVEAIQVNTGSVTGLVAWGLAVPLILAVGCCVGIAVTIYIAEHAGGRCARRCDGCHLPCLGMFLVAPAILLVSAVAAGELGLGIVASGVCLSVDDYAPSYVRDVYGASSNAFTFTRYYLDGNGPNPALAHLTTAETQVADAIQWVRHYGDVISRSCPQWGQESATILNLQNVEYSLNQSHALLSPANIYPYYQDMVHEMMCGSMPLGLAQAALCQVVLALVCLPLLVCTASCVLNVLIEERSVVHGVHKFELLAQASDDEGGGSAWQRHR
;
A
#
# COMPACT_ATOMS: atom_id res chain seq x y z
N VAL A 1 9.64 -0.88 21.96
CA VAL A 1 10.22 0.47 22.14
C VAL A 1 11.72 0.43 22.44
N VAL A 2 12.20 -0.23 23.52
CA VAL A 2 13.65 -0.26 23.85
C VAL A 2 14.51 -0.97 22.79
N ALA A 3 14.05 -2.10 22.24
CA ALA A 3 14.76 -2.77 21.14
C ALA A 3 14.78 -1.92 19.85
N LEU A 4 13.67 -1.24 19.54
CA LEU A 4 13.56 -0.34 18.39
C LEU A 4 14.48 0.88 18.52
N GLY A 5 14.65 1.41 19.74
CA GLY A 5 15.54 2.55 19.99
C GLY A 5 17.02 2.26 19.76
N ARG A 6 17.46 1.01 19.95
CA ARG A 6 18.83 0.60 19.56
C ARG A 6 19.01 0.54 18.05
N TRP A 7 17.98 0.11 17.33
CA TRP A 7 18.06 -0.07 15.88
C TRP A 7 17.97 1.26 15.14
N ALA A 8 17.23 2.22 15.72
CA ALA A 8 17.23 3.60 15.28
C ALA A 8 18.63 4.24 15.28
N ALA A 9 19.47 3.91 16.28
CA ALA A 9 20.83 4.42 16.37
C ALA A 9 21.80 3.75 15.37
N GLU A 10 21.42 2.61 14.80
CA GLU A 10 22.20 1.84 13.82
C GLU A 10 21.74 2.07 12.38
N LEU A 11 20.80 3.01 12.16
CA LEU A 11 20.31 3.32 10.82
C LEU A 11 21.45 3.92 9.96
N PRO A 12 21.78 3.32 8.81
CA PRO A 12 22.86 3.81 7.95
C PRO A 12 22.57 5.22 7.47
N ARG A 13 23.52 6.15 7.58
CA ARG A 13 23.29 7.53 7.12
C ARG A 13 23.04 7.57 5.61
N PRO A 14 22.30 8.59 5.12
CA PRO A 14 22.14 8.78 3.68
C PRO A 14 23.50 8.85 2.97
N GLY A 15 23.68 8.05 1.92
CA GLY A 15 24.94 7.96 1.15
C GLY A 15 25.96 6.96 1.69
N GLU A 16 25.69 6.26 2.80
CA GLU A 16 26.52 5.11 3.21
C GLU A 16 26.43 3.96 2.19
N GLY A 17 27.52 3.21 2.06
CA GLY A 17 27.64 2.12 1.11
C GLY A 17 26.64 0.98 1.37
N ARG A 18 26.42 0.15 0.34
CA ARG A 18 25.51 -1.02 0.39
C ARG A 18 25.77 -1.94 1.59
N ASP A 19 27.03 -2.09 2.01
CA ASP A 19 27.40 -2.94 3.14
C ASP A 19 26.79 -2.51 4.48
N ALA A 20 26.62 -1.20 4.70
CA ALA A 20 26.00 -0.65 5.91
C ALA A 20 24.50 -0.97 5.93
N TRP A 21 23.83 -0.79 4.78
CA TRP A 21 22.44 -1.20 4.59
C TRP A 21 22.24 -2.70 4.76
N ASP A 22 23.12 -3.53 4.20
CA ASP A 22 23.06 -4.98 4.35
C ASP A 22 23.28 -5.40 5.81
N ALA A 23 24.15 -4.71 6.56
CA ALA A 23 24.31 -4.94 7.99
C ALA A 23 23.04 -4.57 8.77
N PHE A 24 22.47 -3.39 8.52
CA PHE A 24 21.23 -2.93 9.13
C PHE A 24 20.07 -3.88 8.85
N VAL A 25 19.84 -4.25 7.58
CA VAL A 25 18.78 -5.18 7.19
C VAL A 25 19.00 -6.55 7.82
N ARG A 26 20.24 -7.07 7.87
CA ARG A 26 20.52 -8.36 8.54
C ARG A 26 20.22 -8.30 10.03
N GLY A 27 20.56 -7.20 10.71
CA GLY A 27 20.16 -6.94 12.09
C GLY A 27 18.64 -6.92 12.24
N CYS A 28 17.97 -6.23 11.30
CA CYS A 28 16.52 -6.08 11.28
C CYS A 28 15.77 -7.41 11.16
N MET A 29 16.37 -8.37 10.47
CA MET A 29 15.76 -9.68 10.20
C MET A 29 15.87 -10.68 11.36
N THR A 30 16.50 -10.34 12.49
CA THR A 30 16.64 -11.27 13.63
C THR A 30 15.28 -11.70 14.21
N LEU A 31 14.39 -10.75 14.49
CA LEU A 31 13.05 -11.04 15.01
C LEU A 31 12.14 -11.74 13.98
N PRO A 32 12.06 -11.27 12.71
CA PRO A 32 11.42 -12.03 11.62
C PRO A 32 11.88 -13.48 11.48
N LYS A 33 13.20 -13.73 11.54
CA LYS A 33 13.76 -15.09 11.48
C LYS A 33 13.31 -15.95 12.66
N ALA A 34 13.23 -15.38 13.86
CA ALA A 34 12.74 -16.09 15.03
C ALA A 34 11.25 -16.47 14.88
N VAL A 35 10.42 -15.56 14.36
CA VAL A 35 9.00 -15.83 14.04
C VAL A 35 8.88 -16.96 13.02
N LEU A 36 9.63 -16.88 11.93
CA LEU A 36 9.62 -17.91 10.88
C LEU A 36 10.09 -19.27 11.42
N ALA A 37 11.16 -19.30 12.23
CA ALA A 37 11.66 -20.52 12.85
C ALA A 37 10.65 -21.14 13.82
N ALA A 38 9.98 -20.31 14.62
CA ALA A 38 8.90 -20.76 15.52
C ALA A 38 7.72 -21.34 14.71
N GLY A 39 7.32 -20.67 13.62
CA GLY A 39 6.28 -21.15 12.71
C GLY A 39 6.62 -22.49 12.05
N ALA A 40 7.85 -22.61 11.54
CA ALA A 40 8.35 -23.86 10.97
C ALA A 40 8.40 -24.99 12.02
N GLY A 41 8.87 -24.68 13.23
CA GLY A 41 8.85 -25.60 14.35
C GLY A 41 7.43 -26.07 14.69
N ALA A 42 6.47 -25.14 14.79
CA ALA A 42 5.07 -25.46 15.06
C ALA A 42 4.44 -26.29 13.93
N ALA A 43 4.71 -25.97 12.67
CA ALA A 43 4.21 -26.71 11.51
C ALA A 43 4.74 -28.15 11.44
N LEU A 44 5.97 -28.40 11.90
CA LEU A 44 6.55 -29.75 11.94
C LEU A 44 6.12 -30.53 13.18
N LEU A 45 6.08 -29.87 14.35
CA LEU A 45 5.74 -30.52 15.61
C LEU A 45 4.24 -30.84 15.72
N LEU A 46 3.36 -30.03 15.13
CA LEU A 46 1.92 -30.23 15.26
C LEU A 46 1.45 -31.58 14.67
N PRO A 47 1.77 -31.96 13.42
CA PRO A 47 1.42 -33.28 12.89
C PRO A 47 2.05 -34.43 13.69
N ALA A 48 3.31 -34.28 14.11
CA ALA A 48 4.00 -35.29 14.91
C ALA A 48 3.33 -35.49 16.28
N PHE A 49 2.94 -34.39 16.93
CA PHE A 49 2.22 -34.40 18.20
C PHE A 49 0.82 -35.02 18.07
N LEU A 50 0.09 -34.67 17.00
CA LEU A 50 -1.22 -35.28 16.71
C LEU A 50 -1.10 -36.78 16.45
N HIS A 51 -0.04 -37.22 15.79
CA HIS A 51 0.18 -38.63 15.46
C HIS A 51 0.65 -39.46 16.67
N TRP A 52 1.55 -38.92 17.51
CA TRP A 52 2.17 -39.67 18.60
C TRP A 52 1.53 -39.48 19.96
N CYS A 53 1.04 -38.28 20.27
CA CYS A 53 0.63 -37.94 21.62
C CYS A 53 -0.88 -37.98 21.83
N HIS A 54 -1.71 -37.99 20.77
CA HIS A 54 -3.19 -37.98 20.81
C HIS A 54 -3.72 -37.32 22.10
N PRO A 55 -3.69 -35.97 22.21
CA PRO A 55 -3.99 -35.30 23.46
C PRO A 55 -5.33 -35.75 24.01
N ARG A 56 -5.33 -36.30 25.24
CA ARG A 56 -6.53 -36.76 25.94
C ARG A 56 -6.94 -35.75 26.98
N VAL A 57 -7.69 -34.73 26.56
CA VAL A 57 -8.32 -33.79 27.49
C VAL A 57 -9.79 -34.20 27.65
N HIS A 58 -10.15 -34.67 28.84
CA HIS A 58 -11.53 -34.98 29.18
C HIS A 58 -12.22 -33.73 29.75
N GLY A 59 -13.48 -33.52 29.39
CA GLY A 59 -14.28 -32.47 30.00
C GLY A 59 -14.52 -32.73 31.50
N PRO A 60 -14.90 -31.71 32.29
CA PRO A 60 -15.12 -31.83 33.74
C PRO A 60 -16.25 -32.81 34.14
N ARG A 61 -17.03 -33.30 33.18
CA ARG A 61 -18.07 -34.34 33.37
C ARG A 61 -17.86 -35.58 32.48
N GLY A 62 -16.65 -35.78 31.95
CA GLY A 62 -16.35 -36.86 31.00
C GLY A 62 -16.85 -36.64 29.57
N GLY A 63 -17.69 -35.62 29.31
CA GLY A 63 -18.16 -35.27 27.98
C GLY A 63 -17.12 -34.52 27.12
N PRO A 64 -17.41 -34.29 25.82
CA PRO A 64 -16.48 -33.68 24.88
C PRO A 64 -16.14 -32.24 25.30
N PRO A 65 -14.88 -31.79 25.12
CA PRO A 65 -14.46 -30.43 25.49
C PRO A 65 -14.96 -29.36 24.49
N LEU A 66 -16.25 -29.38 24.15
CA LEU A 66 -16.90 -28.48 23.19
C LEU A 66 -16.71 -27.01 23.57
N ALA A 67 -16.77 -26.67 24.85
CA ALA A 67 -16.54 -25.29 25.30
C ALA A 67 -15.13 -24.79 24.95
N GLN A 68 -14.10 -25.64 25.05
CA GLN A 68 -12.73 -25.28 24.69
C GLN A 68 -12.56 -25.16 23.17
N PHE A 69 -13.18 -26.08 22.41
CA PHE A 69 -13.18 -26.01 20.95
C PHE A 69 -13.89 -24.74 20.44
N ILE A 70 -15.06 -24.41 20.99
CA ILE A 70 -15.80 -23.19 20.66
C ILE A 70 -14.96 -21.96 21.03
N ALA A 71 -14.35 -21.94 22.22
CA ALA A 71 -13.48 -20.83 22.63
C ALA A 71 -12.27 -20.66 21.69
N ALA A 72 -11.62 -21.76 21.29
CA ALA A 72 -10.53 -21.74 20.32
C ALA A 72 -11.01 -21.26 18.95
N GLY A 73 -12.18 -21.70 18.49
CA GLY A 73 -12.79 -21.27 17.24
C GLY A 73 -13.13 -19.77 17.25
N VAL A 74 -13.74 -19.27 18.31
CA VAL A 74 -14.05 -17.84 18.49
C VAL A 74 -12.76 -17.02 18.54
N CYS A 75 -11.74 -17.46 19.28
CA CYS A 75 -10.45 -16.78 19.35
C CYS A 75 -9.77 -16.73 17.96
N THR A 76 -9.81 -17.83 17.21
CA THR A 76 -9.30 -17.91 15.83
C THR A 76 -10.05 -16.94 14.92
N LEU A 77 -11.39 -16.90 15.02
CA LEU A 77 -12.23 -15.98 14.24
C LEU A 77 -11.93 -14.52 14.56
N ILE A 78 -11.77 -14.17 15.85
CA ILE A 78 -11.39 -12.82 16.27
C ILE A 78 -10.03 -12.44 15.67
N CYS A 79 -9.04 -13.33 15.71
CA CYS A 79 -7.72 -13.06 15.12
C CYS A 79 -7.80 -12.91 13.59
N LEU A 80 -8.61 -13.72 12.91
CA LEU A 80 -8.86 -13.61 11.46
C LEU A 80 -9.53 -12.28 11.10
N VAL A 81 -10.58 -11.89 11.83
CA VAL A 81 -11.28 -10.61 11.61
C VAL A 81 -10.36 -9.44 11.91
N ALA A 82 -9.60 -9.49 13.00
CA ALA A 82 -8.61 -8.47 13.35
C ALA A 82 -7.56 -8.33 12.24
N SER A 83 -6.93 -9.43 11.82
CA SER A 83 -5.91 -9.43 10.75
C SER A 83 -6.49 -8.99 9.40
N GLY A 84 -7.71 -9.40 9.06
CA GLY A 84 -8.40 -8.94 7.85
C GLY A 84 -8.73 -7.45 7.89
N SER A 85 -9.18 -6.94 9.04
CA SER A 85 -9.49 -5.53 9.22
C SER A 85 -8.23 -4.66 9.12
N THR A 86 -7.10 -5.09 9.69
CA THR A 86 -5.82 -4.38 9.56
C THR A 86 -5.32 -4.39 8.12
N ALA A 87 -5.48 -5.51 7.40
CA ALA A 87 -5.10 -5.62 5.99
C ALA A 87 -5.92 -4.64 5.12
N ILE A 88 -7.25 -4.60 5.32
CA ILE A 88 -8.13 -3.67 4.61
C ILE A 88 -7.78 -2.22 4.95
N ARG A 89 -7.48 -1.94 6.23
CA ARG A 89 -7.12 -0.60 6.68
C ARG A 89 -5.81 -0.11 6.06
N VAL A 90 -4.74 -0.90 6.13
CA VAL A 90 -3.46 -0.57 5.49
C VAL A 90 -3.63 -0.36 3.99
N ARG A 91 -4.46 -1.21 3.34
CA ARG A 91 -4.72 -1.06 1.91
C ARG A 91 -5.52 0.18 1.55
N GLY A 92 -6.63 0.41 2.25
CA GLY A 92 -7.56 1.48 1.95
C GLY A 92 -7.04 2.84 2.37
N GLU A 93 -6.59 2.97 3.62
CA GLU A 93 -6.14 4.25 4.18
C GLU A 93 -4.77 4.64 3.61
N SER A 94 -3.78 3.74 3.63
CA SER A 94 -2.40 4.12 3.27
C SER A 94 -2.18 4.10 1.76
N PHE A 95 -2.49 3.00 1.06
CA PHE A 95 -2.17 2.91 -0.38
C PHE A 95 -3.18 3.66 -1.25
N GLY A 96 -4.48 3.55 -0.96
CA GLY A 96 -5.51 4.24 -1.73
C GLY A 96 -5.36 5.77 -1.67
N THR A 97 -5.12 6.30 -0.48
CA THR A 97 -4.92 7.75 -0.33
C THR A 97 -3.59 8.21 -0.92
N ALA A 98 -2.51 7.42 -0.85
CA ALA A 98 -1.23 7.72 -1.49
C ALA A 98 -1.36 7.82 -3.02
N GLU A 99 -2.09 6.88 -3.62
CA GLU A 99 -2.39 6.90 -5.05
C GLU A 99 -3.19 8.15 -5.42
N VAL A 100 -4.21 8.52 -4.63
CA VAL A 100 -5.01 9.73 -4.87
C VAL A 100 -4.17 11.00 -4.76
N GLN A 101 -3.33 11.14 -3.74
CA GLN A 101 -2.48 12.32 -3.60
C GLN A 101 -1.42 12.41 -4.70
N LEU A 102 -0.84 11.28 -5.10
CA LEU A 102 0.09 11.23 -6.21
C LEU A 102 -0.58 11.61 -7.55
N GLN A 103 -1.82 11.15 -7.78
CA GLN A 103 -2.62 11.53 -8.95
C GLN A 103 -2.98 13.03 -8.94
N ARG A 104 -3.28 13.61 -7.77
CA ARG A 104 -3.54 15.06 -7.64
C ARG A 104 -2.28 15.88 -7.93
N ALA A 105 -1.15 15.53 -7.33
CA ALA A 105 0.14 16.16 -7.61
C ALA A 105 0.48 16.08 -9.12
N PHE A 106 0.27 14.91 -9.73
CA PHE A 106 0.44 14.71 -11.17
C PHE A 106 -0.47 15.63 -11.99
N LYS A 107 -1.75 15.70 -11.63
CA LYS A 107 -2.75 16.53 -12.33
C LYS A 107 -2.39 18.01 -12.26
N ASP A 108 -1.91 18.50 -11.12
CA ASP A 108 -1.50 19.90 -10.95
C ASP A 108 -0.26 20.23 -11.80
N VAL A 109 0.74 19.33 -11.83
CA VAL A 109 1.92 19.47 -12.68
C VAL A 109 1.55 19.44 -14.17
N MET A 110 0.65 18.53 -14.57
CA MET A 110 0.14 18.46 -15.93
C MET A 110 -0.64 19.72 -16.32
N LEU A 111 -1.47 20.26 -15.43
CA LEU A 111 -2.22 21.48 -15.66
C LEU A 111 -1.27 22.68 -15.83
N ALA A 112 -0.24 22.81 -14.98
CA ALA A 112 0.79 23.83 -15.13
C ALA A 112 1.52 23.72 -16.48
N SER A 113 1.84 22.49 -16.92
CA SER A 113 2.45 22.22 -18.22
C SER A 113 1.52 22.60 -19.40
N GLN A 114 0.23 22.31 -19.30
CA GLN A 114 -0.77 22.69 -20.32
C GLN A 114 -0.99 24.21 -20.38
N LEU A 115 -1.04 24.88 -19.22
CA LEU A 115 -1.08 26.34 -19.15
C LEU A 115 0.13 26.94 -19.87
N ALA A 116 1.33 26.39 -19.63
CA ALA A 116 2.57 26.79 -20.31
C ALA A 116 2.44 26.71 -21.85
N GLN A 117 1.89 25.62 -22.37
CA GLN A 117 1.67 25.49 -23.82
C GLN A 117 0.68 26.54 -24.34
N GLY A 118 -0.40 26.80 -23.60
CA GLY A 118 -1.39 27.84 -23.92
C GLY A 118 -0.77 29.24 -23.98
N LEU A 119 0.15 29.56 -23.07
CA LEU A 119 0.88 30.84 -23.05
C LEU A 119 1.68 31.09 -24.34
N ASN A 120 2.25 30.03 -24.91
CA ASN A 120 3.04 30.12 -26.15
C ASN A 120 2.15 30.51 -27.35
N VAL A 121 0.92 29.99 -27.41
CA VAL A 121 -0.07 30.36 -28.43
C VAL A 121 -0.48 31.84 -28.30
N SER A 122 -0.76 32.29 -27.07
CA SER A 122 -1.11 33.69 -26.79
C SER A 122 0.04 34.64 -27.16
N GLY A 123 1.28 34.28 -26.83
CA GLY A 123 2.47 35.05 -27.22
C GLY A 123 2.67 35.12 -28.72
N GLY A 124 2.49 34.02 -29.43
CA GLY A 124 2.52 34.00 -30.89
C GLY A 124 1.44 34.91 -31.51
N SER A 125 0.30 35.12 -30.86
CA SER A 125 -0.69 36.13 -31.29
C SER A 125 -0.17 37.55 -31.08
N VAL A 126 0.35 37.85 -29.89
CA VAL A 126 0.90 39.17 -29.54
C VAL A 126 2.06 39.55 -30.47
N VAL A 127 3.01 38.64 -30.74
CA VAL A 127 4.12 38.90 -31.68
C VAL A 127 3.60 39.20 -33.09
N ARG A 128 2.60 38.46 -33.58
CA ARG A 128 2.01 38.70 -34.91
C ARG A 128 1.33 40.06 -34.98
N GLU A 129 0.60 40.46 -33.94
CA GLU A 129 -0.05 41.76 -33.84
C GLU A 129 0.97 42.90 -33.79
N LEU A 130 2.01 42.78 -32.97
CA LEU A 130 3.11 43.75 -32.89
C LEU A 130 3.90 43.84 -34.19
N THR A 131 4.11 42.72 -34.88
CA THR A 131 4.81 42.71 -36.19
C THR A 131 3.98 43.43 -37.25
N ARG A 132 2.65 43.32 -37.22
CA ARG A 132 1.76 44.07 -38.13
C ARG A 132 1.86 45.59 -37.92
N LEU A 133 2.22 46.07 -36.73
CA LEU A 133 2.48 47.50 -36.52
C LEU A 133 3.61 48.01 -37.41
N LYS A 134 4.66 47.20 -37.63
CA LYS A 134 5.79 47.59 -38.48
C LYS A 134 5.41 47.77 -39.95
N THR A 135 4.43 47.01 -40.44
CA THR A 135 4.06 47.01 -41.87
C THR A 135 2.77 47.78 -42.16
N GLY A 136 1.86 47.89 -41.18
CA GLY A 136 0.52 48.46 -41.35
C GLY A 136 0.36 49.91 -40.86
N CYS A 137 1.29 50.41 -40.03
CA CYS A 137 1.23 51.79 -39.53
C CYS A 137 1.87 52.81 -40.49
N PRO A 138 1.46 54.09 -40.46
CA PRO A 138 2.15 55.16 -41.17
C PRO A 138 3.63 55.31 -40.75
N PRO A 139 4.55 55.71 -41.65
CA PRO A 139 5.99 55.82 -41.36
C PRO A 139 6.33 56.77 -40.20
N SER A 140 5.51 57.79 -39.95
CA SER A 140 5.67 58.73 -38.83
C SER A 140 5.56 58.01 -37.48
N VAL A 141 4.58 57.12 -37.34
CA VAL A 141 4.35 56.32 -36.14
C VAL A 141 5.44 55.27 -35.98
N GLN A 142 5.86 54.64 -37.09
CA GLN A 142 6.99 53.69 -37.08
C GLN A 142 8.27 54.36 -36.56
N LYS A 143 8.55 55.59 -36.98
CA LYS A 143 9.71 56.36 -36.51
C LYS A 143 9.61 56.73 -35.03
N GLN A 144 8.41 57.02 -34.54
CA GLN A 144 8.17 57.39 -33.14
C GLN A 144 8.23 56.19 -32.19
N LEU A 145 7.72 55.03 -32.63
CA LEU A 145 7.85 53.76 -31.93
C LEU A 145 9.31 53.25 -31.97
N GLY A 146 10.06 53.58 -33.03
CA GLY A 146 11.49 53.31 -33.14
C GLY A 146 11.84 51.85 -32.80
N THR A 147 12.81 51.68 -31.91
CA THR A 147 13.26 50.36 -31.43
C THR A 147 12.38 49.76 -30.33
N SER A 148 11.39 50.48 -29.79
CA SER A 148 10.61 49.99 -28.65
C SER A 148 9.72 48.80 -29.03
N VAL A 149 9.21 48.77 -30.27
CA VAL A 149 8.44 47.60 -30.78
C VAL A 149 9.35 46.39 -30.94
N GLU A 150 10.62 46.57 -31.26
CA GLU A 150 11.59 45.47 -31.35
C GLU A 150 11.94 44.92 -29.98
N GLU A 151 12.17 45.80 -29.02
CA GLU A 151 12.41 45.43 -27.62
C GLU A 151 11.23 44.65 -27.05
N ILE A 152 9.98 45.07 -27.31
CA ILE A 152 8.83 44.35 -26.77
C ILE A 152 8.55 43.03 -27.49
N ILE A 153 8.78 42.94 -28.79
CA ILE A 153 8.79 41.65 -29.50
C ILE A 153 9.88 40.74 -28.94
N HIS A 154 11.05 41.28 -28.60
CA HIS A 154 12.12 40.53 -27.97
C HIS A 154 11.71 40.01 -26.58
N ASN A 155 11.08 40.83 -25.74
CA ASN A 155 10.57 40.41 -24.43
C ASN A 155 9.48 39.33 -24.55
N VAL A 156 8.56 39.48 -25.51
CA VAL A 156 7.49 38.48 -25.76
C VAL A 156 8.09 37.15 -26.21
N ASN A 157 9.06 37.17 -27.13
CA ASN A 157 9.78 35.95 -27.53
C ASN A 157 10.63 35.37 -26.39
N GLY A 158 11.18 36.25 -25.54
CA GLY A 158 11.91 35.87 -24.33
C GLY A 158 11.04 35.03 -23.40
N TYR A 159 9.83 35.50 -23.07
CA TYR A 159 8.99 34.76 -22.14
C TYR A 159 8.49 33.46 -22.77
N MET A 160 8.17 33.47 -24.08
CA MET A 160 7.80 32.25 -24.80
C MET A 160 8.92 31.19 -24.71
N SER A 161 10.18 31.63 -24.78
CA SER A 161 11.34 30.75 -24.60
C SER A 161 11.43 30.20 -23.18
N GLU A 162 11.25 31.03 -22.15
CA GLU A 162 11.28 30.59 -20.75
C GLU A 162 10.13 29.62 -20.43
N VAL A 163 8.92 29.91 -20.91
CA VAL A 163 7.76 29.03 -20.77
C VAL A 163 7.99 27.70 -21.47
N GLN A 164 8.65 27.68 -22.63
CA GLN A 164 9.01 26.44 -23.32
C GLN A 164 10.04 25.63 -22.53
N ARG A 165 11.01 26.28 -21.87
CA ARG A 165 11.98 25.61 -20.98
C ARG A 165 11.31 25.05 -19.73
N MET A 166 10.36 25.79 -19.15
CA MET A 166 9.53 25.28 -18.07
C MET A 166 8.75 24.04 -18.53
N HIS A 167 8.07 24.12 -19.66
CA HIS A 167 7.33 22.99 -20.22
C HIS A 167 8.25 21.77 -20.40
N GLY A 168 9.43 21.94 -21.03
CA GLY A 168 10.40 20.84 -21.18
C GLY A 168 10.94 20.27 -19.86
N THR A 169 10.95 21.07 -18.79
CA THR A 169 11.32 20.65 -17.43
C THR A 169 10.21 19.81 -16.81
N LEU A 170 8.94 20.22 -16.98
CA LEU A 170 7.77 19.54 -16.41
C LEU A 170 7.35 18.31 -17.20
N ASP A 171 7.51 18.29 -18.53
CA ASP A 171 7.00 17.25 -19.43
C ASP A 171 7.57 15.85 -19.12
N ARG A 172 8.75 15.78 -18.53
CA ARG A 172 9.39 14.51 -18.13
C ARG A 172 8.88 13.97 -16.79
N LEU A 173 8.37 14.83 -15.90
CA LEU A 173 7.91 14.41 -14.58
C LEU A 173 6.73 13.44 -14.64
N PRO A 174 5.69 13.67 -15.48
CA PRO A 174 4.59 12.74 -15.66
C PRO A 174 5.03 11.30 -15.90
N HIS A 175 5.94 11.08 -16.85
CA HIS A 175 6.43 9.74 -17.17
C HIS A 175 7.22 9.10 -16.03
N GLN A 176 7.97 9.90 -15.26
CA GLN A 176 8.69 9.41 -14.08
C GLN A 176 7.72 9.02 -12.96
N VAL A 177 6.66 9.80 -12.74
CA VAL A 177 5.61 9.53 -11.76
C VAL A 177 4.80 8.30 -12.17
N GLU A 178 4.46 8.17 -13.45
CA GLU A 178 3.75 6.99 -13.98
C GLU A 178 4.58 5.71 -13.77
N ALA A 179 5.89 5.75 -14.02
CA ALA A 179 6.77 4.62 -13.73
C ALA A 179 6.78 4.26 -12.23
N ILE A 180 6.75 5.26 -11.35
CA ILE A 180 6.62 5.03 -9.90
C ILE A 180 5.24 4.44 -9.57
N GLN A 181 4.16 4.92 -10.17
CA GLN A 181 2.80 4.41 -9.96
C GLN A 181 2.68 2.94 -10.38
N VAL A 182 3.22 2.56 -11.54
CA VAL A 182 3.20 1.17 -12.01
C VAL A 182 3.98 0.27 -11.06
N ASN A 183 5.18 0.68 -10.64
CA ASN A 183 5.99 -0.09 -9.69
C ASN A 183 5.30 -0.18 -8.32
N THR A 184 4.73 0.92 -7.85
CA THR A 184 3.99 0.96 -6.58
C THR A 184 2.76 0.06 -6.64
N GLY A 185 2.00 0.10 -7.73
CA GLY A 185 0.85 -0.77 -7.97
C GLY A 185 1.20 -2.27 -7.95
N SER A 186 2.38 -2.63 -8.48
CA SER A 186 2.88 -4.00 -8.38
C SER A 186 3.19 -4.39 -6.94
N VAL A 187 3.89 -3.52 -6.19
CA VAL A 187 4.22 -3.76 -4.78
C VAL A 187 2.97 -3.84 -3.91
N THR A 188 2.00 -2.94 -4.09
CA THR A 188 0.73 -2.97 -3.34
C THR A 188 -0.08 -4.22 -3.67
N GLY A 189 -0.07 -4.66 -4.92
CA GLY A 189 -0.65 -5.94 -5.33
C GLY A 189 -0.01 -7.11 -4.60
N LEU A 190 1.33 -7.18 -4.57
CA LEU A 190 2.08 -8.22 -3.86
C LEU A 190 1.79 -8.22 -2.36
N VAL A 191 1.75 -7.04 -1.71
CA VAL A 191 1.40 -6.91 -0.29
C VAL A 191 -0.03 -7.35 -0.04
N ALA A 192 -0.98 -6.94 -0.89
CA ALA A 192 -2.39 -7.32 -0.76
C ALA A 192 -2.59 -8.85 -0.91
N TRP A 193 -1.94 -9.48 -1.88
CA TRP A 193 -1.95 -10.93 -2.02
C TRP A 193 -1.23 -11.64 -0.88
N GLY A 194 -0.12 -11.09 -0.41
CA GLY A 194 0.61 -11.56 0.77
C GLY A 194 -0.28 -11.60 2.01
N LEU A 195 -1.13 -10.59 2.21
CA LEU A 195 -2.09 -10.54 3.31
C LEU A 195 -3.32 -11.45 3.09
N ALA A 196 -3.84 -11.53 1.87
CA ALA A 196 -5.09 -12.24 1.58
C ALA A 196 -4.92 -13.77 1.56
N VAL A 197 -3.84 -14.28 0.98
CA VAL A 197 -3.64 -15.74 0.82
C VAL A 197 -3.60 -16.47 2.17
N PRO A 198 -2.84 -16.03 3.19
CA PRO A 198 -2.81 -16.69 4.49
C PRO A 198 -4.18 -16.66 5.20
N LEU A 199 -4.94 -15.57 5.05
CA LEU A 199 -6.30 -15.45 5.59
C LEU A 199 -7.25 -16.47 4.94
N ILE A 200 -7.24 -16.55 3.60
CA ILE A 200 -8.05 -17.52 2.86
C ILE A 200 -7.70 -18.95 3.29
N LEU A 201 -6.40 -19.24 3.43
CA LEU A 201 -5.91 -20.56 3.82
C LEU A 201 -6.30 -20.90 5.27
N ALA A 202 -6.22 -19.94 6.19
CA ALA A 202 -6.62 -20.13 7.59
C ALA A 202 -8.15 -20.28 7.73
N VAL A 203 -8.95 -19.54 6.96
CA VAL A 203 -10.41 -19.77 6.85
C VAL A 203 -10.67 -21.18 6.32
N GLY A 204 -9.96 -21.62 5.28
CA GLY A 204 -10.02 -22.97 4.75
C GLY A 204 -9.70 -24.04 5.81
N CYS A 205 -8.70 -23.79 6.66
CA CYS A 205 -8.38 -24.66 7.81
C CYS A 205 -9.57 -24.75 8.78
N CYS A 206 -10.15 -23.62 9.17
CA CYS A 206 -11.28 -23.57 10.10
C CYS A 206 -12.49 -24.33 9.55
N VAL A 207 -12.83 -24.11 8.27
CA VAL A 207 -13.93 -24.80 7.58
C VAL A 207 -13.65 -26.30 7.48
N GLY A 208 -12.43 -26.70 7.09
CA GLY A 208 -12.05 -28.11 6.99
C GLY A 208 -12.16 -28.86 8.33
N ILE A 209 -11.73 -28.22 9.42
CA ILE A 209 -11.85 -28.78 10.77
C ILE A 209 -13.32 -28.89 11.17
N ALA A 210 -14.11 -27.84 10.97
CA ALA A 210 -15.54 -27.83 11.31
C ALA A 210 -16.33 -28.90 10.53
N VAL A 211 -16.07 -29.03 9.22
CA VAL A 211 -16.68 -30.07 8.37
C VAL A 211 -16.29 -31.47 8.86
N THR A 212 -15.02 -31.68 9.25
CA THR A 212 -14.57 -32.97 9.77
C THR A 212 -15.31 -33.36 11.05
N ILE A 213 -15.49 -32.41 11.98
CA ILE A 213 -16.25 -32.63 13.22
C ILE A 213 -17.73 -32.90 12.89
N TYR A 214 -18.34 -32.10 12.02
CA TYR A 214 -19.74 -32.26 11.62
C TYR A 214 -20.01 -33.63 10.98
N ILE A 215 -19.13 -34.10 10.08
CA ILE A 215 -19.23 -35.42 9.47
C ILE A 215 -19.10 -36.50 10.54
N ALA A 216 -18.12 -36.38 11.44
CA ALA A 216 -17.94 -37.33 12.53
C ALA A 216 -19.17 -37.38 13.45
N GLU A 217 -19.85 -36.25 13.68
CA GLU A 217 -21.07 -36.15 14.45
C GLU A 217 -22.30 -36.75 13.74
N HIS A 218 -22.34 -36.89 12.42
CA HIS A 218 -23.53 -37.40 11.71
C HIS A 218 -23.36 -38.79 11.08
N ALA A 219 -22.15 -39.19 10.69
CA ALA A 219 -21.91 -40.38 9.86
C ALA A 219 -21.66 -41.71 10.64
N GLY A 220 -21.99 -41.76 11.94
CA GLY A 220 -21.83 -42.95 12.78
C GLY A 220 -20.38 -43.24 13.24
N GLY A 221 -20.21 -44.23 14.13
CA GLY A 221 -18.93 -44.51 14.81
C GLY A 221 -17.79 -45.00 13.90
N ARG A 222 -18.10 -45.72 12.82
CA ARG A 222 -17.10 -46.16 11.82
C ARG A 222 -16.48 -44.98 11.08
N CYS A 223 -17.29 -43.98 10.71
CA CYS A 223 -16.81 -42.78 10.05
C CYS A 223 -15.99 -41.92 11.01
N ALA A 224 -16.45 -41.74 12.25
CA ALA A 224 -15.70 -41.01 13.29
C ALA A 224 -14.28 -41.57 13.50
N ARG A 225 -14.13 -42.90 13.62
CA ARG A 225 -12.79 -43.55 13.71
C ARG A 225 -11.91 -43.29 12.49
N ARG A 226 -12.48 -43.26 11.28
CA ARG A 226 -11.73 -42.94 10.05
C ARG A 226 -11.36 -41.46 10.00
N CYS A 227 -12.23 -40.58 10.49
CA CYS A 227 -11.96 -39.15 10.59
C CYS A 227 -10.79 -38.86 11.54
N ASP A 228 -10.74 -39.51 12.70
CA ASP A 228 -9.64 -39.35 13.66
C ASP A 228 -8.34 -40.00 13.20
N GLY A 229 -8.38 -41.25 12.70
CA GLY A 229 -7.18 -41.98 12.33
C GLY A 229 -6.54 -41.58 11.00
N CYS A 230 -7.29 -40.95 10.08
CA CYS A 230 -6.82 -40.64 8.74
C CYS A 230 -7.09 -39.19 8.33
N HIS A 231 -8.33 -38.71 8.41
CA HIS A 231 -8.65 -37.37 7.88
C HIS A 231 -8.02 -36.23 8.68
N LEU A 232 -8.07 -36.25 10.02
CA LEU A 232 -7.52 -35.16 10.83
C LEU A 232 -5.99 -35.08 10.75
N PRO A 233 -5.21 -36.18 10.81
CA PRO A 233 -3.76 -36.13 10.59
C PRO A 233 -3.39 -35.71 9.16
N CYS A 234 -4.15 -36.17 8.15
CA CYS A 234 -3.94 -35.72 6.76
C CYS A 234 -4.25 -34.23 6.61
N LEU A 235 -5.35 -33.75 7.19
CA LEU A 235 -5.70 -32.33 7.20
C LEU A 235 -4.64 -31.49 7.92
N GLY A 236 -4.14 -31.99 9.05
CA GLY A 236 -3.04 -31.38 9.80
C GLY A 236 -1.78 -31.25 8.95
N MET A 237 -1.38 -32.31 8.24
CA MET A 237 -0.17 -32.35 7.41
C MET A 237 -0.30 -31.55 6.11
N PHE A 238 -1.43 -31.66 5.39
CA PHE A 238 -1.59 -31.08 4.05
C PHE A 238 -2.20 -29.68 4.04
N LEU A 239 -2.93 -29.28 5.10
CA LEU A 239 -3.62 -27.99 5.13
C LEU A 239 -3.10 -27.11 6.28
N VAL A 240 -3.14 -27.59 7.52
CA VAL A 240 -2.84 -26.75 8.68
C VAL A 240 -1.36 -26.44 8.81
N ALA A 241 -0.47 -27.42 8.67
CA ALA A 241 0.97 -27.19 8.75
C ALA A 241 1.48 -26.22 7.66
N PRO A 242 1.11 -26.37 6.37
CA PRO A 242 1.42 -25.39 5.35
C PRO A 242 0.82 -24.00 5.65
N ALA A 243 -0.39 -23.94 6.22
CA ALA A 243 -1.00 -22.69 6.63
C ALA A 243 -0.21 -21.98 7.72
N ILE A 244 0.18 -22.69 8.78
CA ILE A 244 1.02 -22.14 9.86
C ILE A 244 2.34 -21.61 9.29
N LEU A 245 3.00 -22.39 8.43
CA LEU A 245 4.27 -21.98 7.82
C LEU A 245 4.10 -20.73 6.95
N LEU A 246 3.08 -20.69 6.08
CA LEU A 246 2.83 -19.57 5.19
C LEU A 246 2.44 -18.30 5.96
N VAL A 247 1.50 -18.40 6.90
CA VAL A 247 1.10 -17.28 7.77
C VAL A 247 2.32 -16.75 8.55
N SER A 248 3.18 -17.63 9.07
CA SER A 248 4.39 -17.22 9.80
C SER A 248 5.43 -16.56 8.89
N ALA A 249 5.57 -17.03 7.64
CA ALA A 249 6.47 -16.43 6.66
C ALA A 249 6.00 -15.04 6.24
N VAL A 250 4.69 -14.87 6.02
CA VAL A 250 4.10 -13.56 5.74
C VAL A 250 4.26 -12.63 6.94
N ALA A 251 3.92 -13.08 8.15
CA ALA A 251 4.08 -12.28 9.37
C ALA A 251 5.53 -11.83 9.60
N ALA A 252 6.49 -12.72 9.35
CA ALA A 252 7.91 -12.38 9.40
C ALA A 252 8.29 -11.33 8.35
N GLY A 253 7.78 -11.45 7.12
CA GLY A 253 7.96 -10.46 6.06
C GLY A 253 7.38 -9.10 6.42
N GLU A 254 6.13 -9.05 6.89
CA GLU A 254 5.45 -7.83 7.33
C GLU A 254 6.19 -7.15 8.48
N LEU A 255 6.65 -7.93 9.45
CA LEU A 255 7.43 -7.42 10.57
C LEU A 255 8.78 -6.86 10.11
N GLY A 256 9.47 -7.55 9.20
CA GLY A 256 10.72 -7.07 8.60
C GLY A 256 10.53 -5.76 7.83
N LEU A 257 9.51 -5.70 6.97
CA LEU A 257 9.15 -4.50 6.23
C LEU A 257 8.76 -3.35 7.17
N GLY A 258 7.94 -3.62 8.18
CA GLY A 258 7.53 -2.63 9.17
C GLY A 258 8.70 -2.04 9.95
N ILE A 259 9.69 -2.86 10.32
CA ILE A 259 10.91 -2.40 10.98
C ILE A 259 11.75 -1.53 10.05
N VAL A 260 12.02 -1.99 8.83
CA VAL A 260 12.83 -1.23 7.85
C VAL A 260 12.16 0.09 7.51
N ALA A 261 10.85 0.07 7.23
CA ALA A 261 10.06 1.27 6.97
C ALA A 261 10.10 2.23 8.16
N SER A 262 9.89 1.74 9.39
CA SER A 262 9.98 2.56 10.60
C SER A 262 11.37 3.20 10.76
N GLY A 263 12.43 2.47 10.42
CA GLY A 263 13.80 3.00 10.44
C GLY A 263 13.98 4.15 9.46
N VAL A 264 13.64 3.95 8.18
CA VAL A 264 13.70 5.01 7.16
C VAL A 264 12.88 6.24 7.57
N CYS A 265 11.72 6.00 8.18
CA CYS A 265 10.80 7.04 8.62
C CYS A 265 11.31 7.97 9.72
N LEU A 266 12.38 7.60 10.44
CA LEU A 266 13.01 8.50 11.41
C LEU A 266 13.71 9.69 10.75
N SER A 267 14.10 9.56 9.48
CA SER A 267 14.88 10.56 8.73
C SER A 267 14.45 10.59 7.26
N VAL A 268 13.15 10.44 7.00
CA VAL A 268 12.63 10.25 5.64
C VAL A 268 12.92 11.44 4.73
N ASP A 269 12.93 12.65 5.28
CA ASP A 269 13.26 13.89 4.57
C ASP A 269 14.73 13.90 4.10
N ASP A 270 15.64 13.19 4.80
CA ASP A 270 17.04 13.07 4.39
C ASP A 270 17.27 11.92 3.37
N TYR A 271 16.49 10.85 3.47
CA TYR A 271 16.58 9.71 2.55
C TYR A 271 15.91 9.97 1.22
N ALA A 272 14.77 10.65 1.18
CA ALA A 272 14.06 10.96 -0.05
C ALA A 272 14.95 11.65 -1.12
N PRO A 273 15.66 12.76 -0.83
CA PRO A 273 16.53 13.39 -1.81
C PRO A 273 17.74 12.51 -2.18
N SER A 274 18.25 11.70 -1.25
CA SER A 274 19.34 10.76 -1.52
C SER A 274 18.91 9.64 -2.48
N TYR A 275 17.72 9.08 -2.28
CA TYR A 275 17.14 8.10 -3.19
C TYR A 275 16.92 8.69 -4.59
N VAL A 276 16.34 9.89 -4.70
CA VAL A 276 16.13 10.56 -5.98
C VAL A 276 17.47 10.85 -6.68
N ARG A 277 18.50 11.22 -5.92
CA ARG A 277 19.86 11.41 -6.45
C ARG A 277 20.43 10.13 -7.05
N ASP A 278 20.28 9.00 -6.35
CA ASP A 278 20.86 7.73 -6.79
C ASP A 278 20.12 7.13 -7.99
N VAL A 279 18.80 7.31 -8.06
CA VAL A 279 17.95 6.79 -9.15
C VAL A 279 18.00 7.66 -10.39
N TYR A 280 17.87 8.98 -10.25
CA TYR A 280 17.75 9.90 -11.39
C TYR A 280 19.03 10.69 -11.69
N GLY A 281 20.00 10.68 -10.78
CA GLY A 281 21.25 11.43 -10.88
C GLY A 281 21.18 12.81 -10.20
N ALA A 282 22.32 13.24 -9.68
CA ALA A 282 22.48 14.52 -8.97
C ALA A 282 22.26 15.77 -9.86
N SER A 283 22.34 15.63 -11.17
CA SER A 283 22.08 16.71 -12.14
C SER A 283 20.66 16.70 -12.71
N SER A 284 19.79 15.79 -12.23
CA SER A 284 18.42 15.68 -12.73
C SER A 284 17.51 16.78 -12.16
N ASN A 285 16.54 17.22 -12.97
CA ASN A 285 15.51 18.15 -12.50
C ASN A 285 14.71 17.55 -11.33
N ALA A 286 14.45 16.24 -11.34
CA ALA A 286 13.78 15.54 -10.25
C ALA A 286 14.50 15.75 -8.91
N PHE A 287 15.83 15.57 -8.88
CA PHE A 287 16.62 15.82 -7.67
C PHE A 287 16.55 17.28 -7.21
N THR A 288 16.65 18.23 -8.14
CA THR A 288 16.53 19.67 -7.81
C THR A 288 15.15 20.02 -7.27
N PHE A 289 14.07 19.48 -7.85
CA PHE A 289 12.71 19.65 -7.33
C PHE A 289 12.57 19.08 -5.92
N THR A 290 13.04 17.85 -5.70
CA THR A 290 12.97 17.21 -4.38
C THR A 290 13.69 18.04 -3.32
N ARG A 291 14.90 18.54 -3.59
CA ARG A 291 15.61 19.41 -2.64
C ARG A 291 14.92 20.75 -2.39
N TYR A 292 14.32 21.33 -3.43
CA TYR A 292 13.57 22.57 -3.26
C TYR A 292 12.36 22.40 -2.33
N TYR A 293 11.56 21.35 -2.53
CA TYR A 293 10.35 21.13 -1.74
C TYR A 293 10.61 20.56 -0.35
N LEU A 294 11.65 19.71 -0.18
CA LEU A 294 11.94 19.06 1.11
C LEU A 294 12.93 19.85 1.95
N ASP A 295 14.07 20.21 1.39
CA ASP A 295 15.13 20.90 2.14
C ASP A 295 14.90 22.42 2.20
N GLY A 296 13.98 22.96 1.38
CA GLY A 296 13.87 24.40 1.12
C GLY A 296 15.11 24.99 0.44
N ASN A 297 15.97 24.16 -0.14
CA ASN A 297 17.28 24.55 -0.66
C ASN A 297 17.32 24.55 -2.19
N GLY A 298 17.99 25.57 -2.75
CA GLY A 298 18.20 25.73 -4.19
C GLY A 298 17.00 26.35 -4.91
N PRO A 299 17.13 26.72 -6.19
CA PRO A 299 16.01 27.23 -6.97
C PRO A 299 15.18 26.08 -7.54
N ASN A 300 13.86 26.26 -7.57
CA ASN A 300 12.99 25.42 -8.39
C ASN A 300 13.17 25.83 -9.87
N PRO A 301 13.65 24.94 -10.76
CA PRO A 301 13.94 25.31 -12.14
C PRO A 301 12.69 25.78 -12.89
N ALA A 302 11.53 25.20 -12.61
CA ALA A 302 10.27 25.63 -13.24
C ALA A 302 9.82 27.01 -12.74
N LEU A 303 9.88 27.26 -11.42
CA LEU A 303 9.50 28.57 -10.87
C LEU A 303 10.47 29.68 -11.32
N ALA A 304 11.77 29.38 -11.47
CA ALA A 304 12.74 30.37 -11.97
C ALA A 304 12.41 30.85 -13.40
N HIS A 305 12.00 29.91 -14.28
CA HIS A 305 11.52 30.26 -15.61
C HIS A 305 10.19 31.04 -15.57
N LEU A 306 9.28 30.70 -14.64
CA LEU A 306 8.02 31.44 -14.45
C LEU A 306 8.24 32.88 -14.01
N THR A 307 9.05 33.11 -12.97
CA THR A 307 9.33 34.47 -12.48
C THR A 307 9.98 35.33 -13.56
N THR A 308 10.87 34.74 -14.37
CA THR A 308 11.47 35.46 -15.51
C THR A 308 10.41 35.81 -16.56
N ALA A 309 9.53 34.87 -16.90
CA ALA A 309 8.43 35.11 -17.83
C ALA A 309 7.44 36.18 -17.33
N GLU A 310 7.12 36.19 -16.04
CA GLU A 310 6.24 37.18 -15.40
C GLU A 310 6.79 38.60 -15.54
N THR A 311 8.09 38.80 -15.28
CA THR A 311 8.72 40.13 -15.42
C THR A 311 8.62 40.64 -16.86
N GLN A 312 8.90 39.77 -17.85
CA GLN A 312 8.84 40.12 -19.27
C GLN A 312 7.41 40.42 -19.76
N VAL A 313 6.41 39.72 -19.22
CA VAL A 313 5.00 39.96 -19.53
C VAL A 313 4.51 41.25 -18.87
N ALA A 314 4.93 41.54 -17.63
CA ALA A 314 4.60 42.79 -16.95
C ALA A 314 5.15 44.01 -17.72
N ASP A 315 6.39 43.93 -18.21
CA ASP A 315 6.99 44.94 -19.07
C ASP A 315 6.20 45.12 -20.38
N ALA A 316 5.72 44.02 -20.98
CA ALA A 316 4.86 44.06 -22.16
C ALA A 316 3.52 44.73 -21.90
N ILE A 317 2.87 44.43 -20.78
CA ILE A 317 1.61 45.08 -20.38
C ILE A 317 1.82 46.57 -20.16
N GLN A 318 2.90 46.96 -19.46
CA GLN A 318 3.21 48.36 -19.22
C GLN A 318 3.49 49.11 -20.52
N TRP A 319 4.21 48.49 -21.47
CA TRP A 319 4.46 49.05 -22.78
C TRP A 319 3.16 49.27 -23.57
N VAL A 320 2.29 48.25 -23.63
CA VAL A 320 0.99 48.36 -24.32
C VAL A 320 0.13 49.46 -23.68
N ARG A 321 0.10 49.56 -22.34
CA ARG A 321 -0.64 50.63 -21.65
C ARG A 321 -0.08 52.02 -21.93
N HIS A 322 1.24 52.15 -22.09
CA HIS A 322 1.87 53.45 -22.30
C HIS A 322 1.71 53.95 -23.75
N TYR A 323 1.90 53.06 -24.73
CA TYR A 323 1.90 53.42 -26.15
C TYR A 323 0.58 53.13 -26.86
N GLY A 324 -0.30 52.31 -26.26
CA GLY A 324 -1.48 51.78 -26.93
C GLY A 324 -2.43 52.86 -27.44
N ASP A 325 -2.88 53.76 -26.58
CA ASP A 325 -3.75 54.88 -26.97
C ASP A 325 -3.20 55.71 -28.16
N VAL A 326 -1.88 55.86 -28.25
CA VAL A 326 -1.23 56.60 -29.34
C VAL A 326 -1.24 55.77 -30.63
N ILE A 327 -0.95 54.48 -30.53
CA ILE A 327 -0.95 53.54 -31.65
C ILE A 327 -2.37 53.35 -32.19
N SER A 328 -3.38 53.18 -31.33
CA SER A 328 -4.76 52.93 -31.77
C SER A 328 -5.38 54.13 -32.49
N ARG A 329 -5.03 55.35 -32.08
CA ARG A 329 -5.42 56.58 -32.80
C ARG A 329 -4.71 56.74 -34.15
N SER A 330 -3.46 56.32 -34.24
CA SER A 330 -2.60 56.58 -35.40
C SER A 330 -2.57 55.42 -36.41
N CYS A 331 -2.95 54.22 -35.99
CA CYS A 331 -2.98 52.99 -36.78
C CYS A 331 -4.35 52.29 -36.60
N PRO A 332 -5.38 52.65 -37.37
CA PRO A 332 -6.73 52.09 -37.23
C PRO A 332 -6.79 50.56 -37.41
N GLN A 333 -5.83 50.00 -38.16
CA GLN A 333 -5.68 48.55 -38.33
C GLN A 333 -5.28 47.83 -37.02
N TRP A 334 -4.73 48.56 -36.06
CA TRP A 334 -4.44 48.11 -34.70
C TRP A 334 -5.58 48.43 -33.72
N GLY A 335 -6.83 48.47 -34.20
CA GLY A 335 -8.03 48.44 -33.32
C GLY A 335 -8.16 47.17 -32.45
N GLN A 336 -7.09 46.38 -32.35
CA GLN A 336 -6.90 45.18 -31.54
C GLN A 336 -6.16 45.47 -30.23
N GLU A 337 -5.94 46.74 -29.84
CA GLU A 337 -5.36 47.09 -28.53
C GLU A 337 -6.01 46.30 -27.38
N SER A 338 -7.35 46.22 -27.40
CA SER A 338 -8.12 45.42 -26.45
C SER A 338 -7.79 43.93 -26.54
N ALA A 339 -7.55 43.37 -27.72
CA ALA A 339 -7.17 41.97 -27.87
C ALA A 339 -5.73 41.70 -27.40
N THR A 340 -4.76 42.57 -27.75
CA THR A 340 -3.36 42.41 -27.31
C THR A 340 -3.25 42.49 -25.79
N ILE A 341 -3.90 43.48 -25.16
CA ILE A 341 -3.87 43.63 -23.70
C ILE A 341 -4.61 42.48 -23.01
N LEU A 342 -5.77 42.05 -23.52
CA LEU A 342 -6.50 40.89 -22.98
C LEU A 342 -5.67 39.61 -23.09
N ASN A 343 -4.96 39.41 -24.21
CA ASN A 343 -4.07 38.26 -24.39
C ASN A 343 -2.92 38.29 -23.38
N LEU A 344 -2.27 39.45 -23.17
CA LEU A 344 -1.21 39.60 -22.17
C LEU A 344 -1.72 39.44 -20.73
N GLN A 345 -2.91 39.95 -20.41
CA GLN A 345 -3.54 39.75 -19.10
C GLN A 345 -3.92 38.28 -18.86
N ASN A 346 -4.39 37.57 -19.88
CA ASN A 346 -4.61 36.13 -19.81
C ASN A 346 -3.30 35.36 -19.60
N VAL A 347 -2.21 35.83 -20.22
CA VAL A 347 -0.86 35.28 -20.01
C VAL A 347 -0.42 35.48 -18.55
N GLU A 348 -0.50 36.71 -18.04
CA GLU A 348 -0.17 37.04 -16.64
C GLU A 348 -1.01 36.20 -15.65
N TYR A 349 -2.31 36.08 -15.90
CA TYR A 349 -3.20 35.24 -15.08
C TYR A 349 -2.78 33.77 -15.10
N SER A 350 -2.45 33.21 -16.26
CA SER A 350 -2.05 31.80 -16.38
C SER A 350 -0.66 31.54 -15.79
N LEU A 351 0.25 32.52 -15.84
CA LEU A 351 1.55 32.47 -15.15
C LEU A 351 1.34 32.41 -13.64
N ASN A 352 0.53 33.32 -13.08
CA ASN A 352 0.17 33.33 -11.66
C ASN A 352 -0.48 32.02 -11.21
N GLN A 353 -1.39 31.45 -12.03
CA GLN A 353 -1.96 30.13 -11.75
C GLN A 353 -0.90 29.03 -11.74
N SER A 354 0.01 29.03 -12.71
CA SER A 354 1.10 28.05 -12.78
C SER A 354 2.05 28.17 -11.57
N HIS A 355 2.34 29.40 -11.14
CA HIS A 355 3.11 29.68 -9.93
C HIS A 355 2.41 29.14 -8.68
N ALA A 356 1.10 29.36 -8.54
CA ALA A 356 0.32 28.83 -7.42
C ALA A 356 0.34 27.29 -7.38
N LEU A 357 0.14 26.63 -8.54
CA LEU A 357 0.15 25.16 -8.65
C LEU A 357 1.50 24.53 -8.28
N LEU A 358 2.60 25.18 -8.66
CA LEU A 358 3.97 24.71 -8.39
C LEU A 358 4.56 25.28 -7.09
N SER A 359 3.78 26.04 -6.33
CA SER A 359 4.27 26.61 -5.08
C SER A 359 4.48 25.50 -4.03
N PRO A 360 5.44 25.68 -3.09
CA PRO A 360 5.60 24.76 -1.97
C PRO A 360 4.32 24.56 -1.16
N ALA A 361 3.51 25.61 -1.02
CA ALA A 361 2.23 25.56 -0.31
C ALA A 361 1.22 24.59 -0.95
N ASN A 362 1.33 24.34 -2.26
CA ASN A 362 0.46 23.39 -2.97
C ASN A 362 1.09 21.99 -3.07
N ILE A 363 2.40 21.90 -3.36
CA ILE A 363 3.07 20.62 -3.64
C ILE A 363 3.51 19.87 -2.37
N TYR A 364 4.02 20.57 -1.35
CA TYR A 364 4.53 19.93 -0.13
C TYR A 364 3.47 19.13 0.65
N PRO A 365 2.21 19.61 0.77
CA PRO A 365 1.16 18.81 1.42
C PRO A 365 0.96 17.43 0.79
N TYR A 366 1.10 17.28 -0.53
CA TYR A 366 1.01 15.95 -1.17
C TYR A 366 2.11 15.01 -0.69
N TYR A 367 3.33 15.53 -0.50
CA TYR A 367 4.44 14.76 0.06
C TYR A 367 4.20 14.45 1.54
N GLN A 368 3.75 15.43 2.33
CA GLN A 368 3.48 15.26 3.74
C GLN A 368 2.43 14.17 3.99
N ASP A 369 1.31 14.21 3.29
CA ASP A 369 0.27 13.18 3.40
C ASP A 369 0.83 11.82 2.97
N MET A 370 1.51 11.75 1.82
CA MET A 370 1.99 10.49 1.25
C MET A 370 3.07 9.82 2.08
N VAL A 371 4.04 10.60 2.52
CA VAL A 371 5.24 10.06 3.15
C VAL A 371 5.11 10.09 4.66
N HIS A 372 4.78 11.24 5.25
CA HIS A 372 4.74 11.37 6.71
C HIS A 372 3.51 10.71 7.32
N GLU A 373 2.30 11.02 6.82
CA GLU A 373 1.08 10.48 7.41
C GLU A 373 0.85 9.01 7.05
N MET A 374 1.06 8.65 5.79
CA MET A 374 0.75 7.32 5.30
C MET A 374 1.90 6.34 5.46
N MET A 375 3.01 6.56 4.76
CA MET A 375 4.15 5.65 4.76
C MET A 375 4.82 5.56 6.14
N CYS A 376 4.91 6.67 6.87
CA CYS A 376 5.57 6.74 8.16
C CYS A 376 4.64 6.70 9.37
N GLY A 377 3.38 7.12 9.21
CA GLY A 377 2.37 7.01 10.27
C GLY A 377 1.65 5.66 10.24
N SER A 378 0.69 5.53 9.33
CA SER A 378 -0.26 4.40 9.31
C SER A 378 0.35 3.05 8.90
N MET A 379 1.26 3.03 7.93
CA MET A 379 1.75 1.79 7.31
C MET A 379 2.55 0.92 8.30
N PRO A 380 3.56 1.44 9.03
CA PRO A 380 4.38 0.59 9.91
C PRO A 380 3.57 0.09 11.09
N LEU A 381 2.66 0.92 11.62
CA LEU A 381 1.73 0.51 12.68
C LEU A 381 0.79 -0.60 12.21
N GLY A 382 0.20 -0.45 11.02
CA GLY A 382 -0.70 -1.45 10.46
C GLY A 382 -0.01 -2.77 10.14
N LEU A 383 1.22 -2.73 9.60
CA LEU A 383 2.05 -3.92 9.38
C LEU A 383 2.41 -4.62 10.69
N ALA A 384 2.77 -3.86 11.74
CA ALA A 384 3.08 -4.44 13.04
C ALA A 384 1.86 -5.11 13.69
N GLN A 385 0.68 -4.50 13.59
CA GLN A 385 -0.58 -5.07 14.10
C GLN A 385 -0.99 -6.32 13.32
N ALA A 386 -0.87 -6.29 11.99
CA ALA A 386 -1.14 -7.44 11.13
C ALA A 386 -0.22 -8.63 11.46
N ALA A 387 1.09 -8.37 11.52
CA ALA A 387 2.09 -9.38 11.88
C ALA A 387 1.81 -9.98 13.26
N LEU A 388 1.48 -9.17 14.26
CA LEU A 388 1.15 -9.67 15.61
C LEU A 388 -0.08 -10.60 15.59
N CYS A 389 -1.16 -10.19 14.91
CA CYS A 389 -2.36 -11.02 14.79
C CYS A 389 -2.08 -12.33 14.06
N GLN A 390 -1.29 -12.29 12.99
CA GLN A 390 -0.88 -13.48 12.24
C GLN A 390 0.01 -14.42 13.06
N VAL A 391 0.93 -13.90 13.87
CA VAL A 391 1.76 -14.71 14.79
C VAL A 391 0.89 -15.43 15.82
N VAL A 392 -0.05 -14.73 16.45
CA VAL A 392 -0.99 -15.33 17.40
C VAL A 392 -1.86 -16.38 16.70
N LEU A 393 -2.36 -16.07 15.51
CA LEU A 393 -3.16 -16.99 14.71
C LEU A 393 -2.40 -18.28 14.39
N ALA A 394 -1.17 -18.16 13.89
CA ALA A 394 -0.35 -19.30 13.44
C ALA A 394 0.23 -20.13 14.58
N LEU A 395 0.75 -19.50 15.63
CA LEU A 395 1.47 -20.20 16.70
C LEU A 395 0.56 -20.65 17.85
N VAL A 396 -0.63 -20.05 18.00
CA VAL A 396 -1.53 -20.31 19.14
C VAL A 396 -2.89 -20.79 18.66
N CYS A 397 -3.62 -19.98 17.90
CA CYS A 397 -5.01 -20.28 17.57
C CYS A 397 -5.17 -21.56 16.71
N LEU A 398 -4.42 -21.68 15.61
CA LEU A 398 -4.51 -22.84 14.72
C LEU A 398 -4.07 -24.16 15.41
N PRO A 399 -2.93 -24.22 16.12
CA PRO A 399 -2.56 -25.40 16.89
C PRO A 399 -3.61 -25.78 17.94
N LEU A 400 -4.11 -24.81 18.73
CA LEU A 400 -5.14 -25.07 19.74
C LEU A 400 -6.44 -25.57 19.11
N LEU A 401 -6.86 -24.99 17.98
CA LEU A 401 -8.06 -25.41 17.28
C LEU A 401 -7.98 -26.86 16.81
N VAL A 402 -6.85 -27.28 16.23
CA VAL A 402 -6.66 -28.67 15.79
C VAL A 402 -6.54 -29.63 16.98
N CYS A 403 -5.79 -29.26 18.02
CA CYS A 403 -5.65 -30.10 19.22
C CYS A 403 -7.00 -30.30 19.93
N THR A 404 -7.80 -29.24 20.08
CA THR A 404 -9.14 -29.34 20.69
C THR A 404 -10.11 -30.10 19.79
N ALA A 405 -10.02 -29.95 18.46
CA ALA A 405 -10.78 -30.76 17.51
C ALA A 405 -10.46 -32.26 17.64
N SER A 406 -9.19 -32.63 17.79
CA SER A 406 -8.78 -34.02 18.04
C SER A 406 -9.35 -34.55 19.36
N CYS A 407 -9.34 -33.75 20.43
CA CYS A 407 -9.94 -34.14 21.71
C CYS A 407 -11.45 -34.38 21.58
N VAL A 408 -12.17 -33.50 20.86
CA VAL A 408 -13.62 -33.67 20.59
C VAL A 408 -13.90 -34.94 19.80
N LEU A 409 -13.12 -35.22 18.75
CA LEU A 409 -13.27 -36.43 17.95
C LEU A 409 -13.04 -37.71 18.77
N ASN A 410 -12.03 -37.72 19.64
CA ASN A 410 -11.75 -38.86 20.53
C ASN A 410 -12.95 -39.18 21.44
N VAL A 411 -13.53 -38.16 22.08
CA VAL A 411 -14.69 -38.37 22.96
C VAL A 411 -15.93 -38.83 22.19
N LEU A 412 -16.18 -38.26 21.00
CA LEU A 412 -17.28 -38.71 20.13
C LEU A 412 -17.13 -40.17 19.69
N ILE A 413 -15.90 -40.64 19.48
CA ILE A 413 -15.61 -42.05 19.17
C ILE A 413 -15.89 -42.94 20.39
N GLU A 414 -15.46 -42.51 21.57
CA GLU A 414 -15.63 -43.26 22.81
C GLU A 414 -17.12 -43.42 23.16
N GLU A 415 -17.88 -42.32 23.20
CA GLU A 415 -19.34 -42.34 23.46
C GLU A 415 -20.08 -43.29 22.51
N ARG A 416 -19.74 -43.24 21.21
CA ARG A 416 -20.37 -44.12 20.22
C ARG A 416 -19.96 -45.57 20.33
N SER A 417 -18.72 -45.83 20.74
CA SER A 417 -18.26 -47.20 20.95
C SER A 417 -18.98 -47.88 22.11
N VAL A 418 -19.30 -47.11 23.17
CA VAL A 418 -20.11 -47.59 24.30
C VAL A 418 -21.54 -47.87 23.86
N VAL A 419 -22.20 -46.93 23.16
CA VAL A 419 -23.59 -47.12 22.69
C VAL A 419 -23.70 -48.33 21.75
N HIS A 420 -22.76 -48.50 20.82
CA HIS A 420 -22.77 -49.64 19.91
C HIS A 420 -22.48 -50.96 20.63
N GLY A 421 -21.66 -50.93 21.67
CA GLY A 421 -21.42 -52.07 22.56
C GLY A 421 -22.69 -52.49 23.30
N VAL A 422 -23.37 -51.54 23.95
CA VAL A 422 -24.63 -51.78 24.67
C VAL A 422 -25.69 -52.37 23.74
N HIS A 423 -25.86 -51.78 22.54
CA HIS A 423 -26.88 -52.27 21.61
C HIS A 423 -26.57 -53.68 21.07
N LYS A 424 -25.28 -54.00 20.89
CA LYS A 424 -24.86 -55.36 20.53
C LYS A 424 -25.11 -56.35 21.68
N PHE A 425 -24.92 -55.94 22.93
CA PHE A 425 -25.23 -56.75 24.11
C PHE A 425 -26.74 -56.98 24.25
N GLU A 426 -27.58 -55.97 24.04
CA GLU A 426 -29.04 -56.10 24.05
C GLU A 426 -29.53 -57.08 22.97
N LEU A 427 -29.00 -56.98 21.75
CA LEU A 427 -29.34 -57.91 20.66
C LEU A 427 -28.91 -59.36 20.98
N LEU A 428 -27.74 -59.55 21.61
CA LEU A 428 -27.29 -60.87 22.03
C LEU A 428 -28.11 -61.43 23.19
N ALA A 429 -28.54 -60.58 24.13
CA ALA A 429 -29.44 -60.97 25.22
C ALA A 429 -30.81 -61.40 24.68
N GLN A 430 -31.39 -60.64 23.74
CA GLN A 430 -32.65 -61.00 23.08
C GLN A 430 -32.54 -62.31 22.29
N ALA A 431 -31.44 -62.53 21.56
CA ALA A 431 -31.20 -63.80 20.86
C ALA A 431 -31.07 -65.00 21.81
N SER A 432 -30.49 -64.81 23.00
CA SER A 432 -30.40 -65.88 24.01
C SER A 432 -31.73 -66.23 24.68
N ASP A 433 -32.64 -65.26 24.80
CA ASP A 433 -33.99 -65.51 25.33
C ASP A 433 -34.88 -66.25 24.32
N ASP A 434 -34.72 -65.98 23.02
CA ASP A 434 -35.46 -66.68 21.95
C ASP A 434 -35.00 -68.14 21.75
N GLU A 435 -33.71 -68.46 21.95
CA GLU A 435 -33.22 -69.86 21.97
C GLU A 435 -33.52 -70.59 23.30
N GLY A 436 -33.92 -69.86 24.36
CA GLY A 436 -34.27 -70.39 25.68
C GLY A 436 -35.74 -70.82 25.84
N GLY A 437 -36.58 -70.55 24.85
CA GLY A 437 -38.00 -70.93 24.81
C GLY A 437 -38.25 -72.41 24.49
N GLY A 438 -37.62 -73.34 25.22
CA GLY A 438 -37.94 -74.76 25.05
C GLY A 438 -37.02 -75.77 25.74
N SER A 439 -37.31 -76.06 27.02
CA SER A 439 -37.22 -77.41 27.62
C SER A 439 -35.88 -77.99 28.15
N ALA A 440 -34.77 -77.25 28.24
CA ALA A 440 -33.52 -77.85 28.76
C ALA A 440 -33.29 -77.69 30.29
N TRP A 441 -33.92 -76.72 30.96
CA TRP A 441 -33.64 -76.39 32.37
C TRP A 441 -34.39 -77.23 33.42
N GLN A 442 -35.14 -78.26 33.01
CA GLN A 442 -35.91 -79.11 33.94
C GLN A 442 -35.24 -80.44 34.30
N ARG A 443 -33.96 -80.66 33.95
CA ARG A 443 -33.32 -81.99 34.09
C ARG A 443 -32.23 -82.13 35.16
N HIS A 444 -31.99 -81.14 36.01
CA HIS A 444 -31.14 -81.30 37.19
C HIS A 444 -31.70 -80.57 38.41
N ARG A 445 -32.77 -81.12 38.97
CA ARG A 445 -33.06 -81.09 40.42
C ARG A 445 -33.61 -82.43 40.85
#